data_AF-A0A5C8B671-F1
#
_entry.id   AF-A0A5C8B671-F1
#
_cell.length_a   1.000
_cell.length_b   1.000
_cell.length_c   1.000
_cell.angle_alpha   90.00
_cell.angle_beta   90.00
_cell.angle_gamma   90.00
#
_symmetry.space_group_name_H-M   'P 1'
#
loop_
_entity.id
_entity.type
_entity.pdbx_description
1 polymer ?
#
loop_
_entity_poly.entity_id
_entity_poly.type
_entity_poly.pdbx_seq_one_letter_code
_entity_poly.pdbx_strand_id
1 'polypeptide(L)'
;MTKDGILLFAHGARDPAWAQPFEATERALRARAQAQGADVALAFLEFMSPTLLEAGAQLAAQGCTQVTVVPLFLGAGGHVRKDLPRLMAEMAEQHPQVQWRLSAAVGETDILIQALSEAAWSLAHPA
;
A
#
# COMPACT_ATOMS: atom_id res chain seq x y z
N MET A 1 -4.42 2.27 -24.12
CA MET A 1 -5.05 1.46 -23.06
C MET A 1 -4.54 1.98 -21.73
N THR A 2 -5.43 2.23 -20.78
CA THR A 2 -5.05 2.55 -19.40
C THR A 2 -4.68 1.25 -18.69
N LYS A 3 -3.56 1.24 -17.99
CA LYS A 3 -3.13 0.11 -17.16
C LYS A 3 -3.12 0.60 -15.72
N ASP A 4 -3.80 -0.13 -14.85
CA ASP A 4 -3.97 0.26 -13.46
C ASP A 4 -2.87 -0.33 -12.59
N GLY A 5 -2.48 0.40 -11.55
CA GLY A 5 -1.55 -0.04 -10.54
C GLY A 5 -2.08 0.19 -9.12
N ILE A 6 -1.65 -0.66 -8.19
CA ILE A 6 -1.94 -0.54 -6.76
C ILE A 6 -0.61 -0.47 -6.01
N LEU A 7 -0.38 0.62 -5.28
CA LEU A 7 0.82 0.82 -4.48
C LEU A 7 0.45 0.74 -3.00
N LEU A 8 0.75 -0.40 -2.37
CA LEU A 8 0.55 -0.61 -0.95
C LEU A 8 1.63 0.15 -0.17
N PHE A 9 1.24 0.92 0.83
CA PHE A 9 2.18 1.75 1.59
C PHE A 9 2.11 1.49 3.09
N ALA A 10 3.19 0.94 3.65
CA ALA A 10 3.32 0.62 5.06
C ALA A 10 4.39 1.49 5.74
N HIS A 11 4.46 1.49 7.07
CA HIS A 11 5.47 2.31 7.78
C HIS A 11 6.90 1.82 7.55
N GLY A 12 7.11 0.51 7.53
CA GLY A 12 8.43 -0.11 7.64
C GLY A 12 9.01 -0.05 9.05
N ALA A 13 9.99 -0.92 9.32
CA ALA A 13 10.64 -1.05 10.61
C ALA A 13 12.08 -1.57 10.44
N ARG A 14 12.87 -1.56 11.52
CA ARG A 14 14.24 -2.11 11.49
C ARG A 14 14.28 -3.64 11.52
N ASP A 15 13.28 -4.26 12.14
CA ASP A 15 13.14 -5.71 12.17
C ASP A 15 12.55 -6.19 10.83
N PRO A 16 13.26 -7.01 10.04
CA PRO A 16 12.74 -7.54 8.78
C PRO A 16 11.44 -8.34 8.92
N ALA A 17 11.19 -8.97 10.07
CA ALA A 17 9.97 -9.74 10.30
C ALA A 17 8.71 -8.86 10.23
N TRP A 18 8.85 -7.54 10.45
CA TRP A 18 7.77 -6.58 10.30
C TRP A 18 7.15 -6.57 8.90
N ALA A 19 7.93 -6.84 7.85
CA ALA A 19 7.45 -6.82 6.48
C ALA A 19 6.51 -8.00 6.15
N GLN A 20 6.61 -9.12 6.89
CA GLN A 20 5.98 -10.39 6.51
C GLN A 20 4.46 -10.30 6.28
N PRO A 21 3.65 -9.64 7.14
CA PRO A 21 2.22 -9.52 6.89
C PRO A 21 1.89 -8.67 5.66
N PHE A 22 2.69 -7.64 5.40
CA PHE A 22 2.51 -6.73 4.26
C PHE A 22 2.88 -7.42 2.95
N GLU A 23 3.97 -8.18 2.92
CA GLU A 23 4.35 -9.01 1.77
C GLU A 23 3.31 -10.11 1.49
N ALA A 24 2.76 -10.72 2.54
CA ALA A 24 1.67 -11.69 2.38
C ALA A 24 0.42 -11.05 1.77
N THR A 25 0.11 -9.82 2.20
CA THR A 25 -0.98 -9.01 1.64
C THR A 25 -0.74 -8.67 0.17
N GLU A 26 0.48 -8.24 -0.18
CA GLU A 26 0.88 -7.95 -1.56
C GLU A 26 0.73 -9.19 -2.45
N ARG A 27 1.24 -10.35 -2.02
CA ARG A 27 1.11 -11.61 -2.77
C ARG A 27 -0.35 -12.00 -3.01
N ALA A 28 -1.18 -11.93 -1.97
CA ALA A 28 -2.60 -12.24 -2.08
C ALA A 28 -3.33 -11.28 -3.04
N LEU A 29 -3.01 -9.97 -2.97
CA LEU A 29 -3.62 -8.97 -3.84
C LEU A 29 -3.16 -9.11 -5.29
N ARG A 30 -1.87 -9.40 -5.53
CA ARG A 30 -1.33 -9.64 -6.89
C ARG A 30 -2.09 -10.71 -7.63
N ALA A 31 -2.39 -11.83 -6.97
CA ALA A 31 -3.16 -12.92 -7.57
C ALA A 31 -4.54 -12.47 -8.07
N ARG A 32 -5.20 -11.55 -7.34
CA ARG A 32 -6.49 -10.98 -7.75
C ARG A 32 -6.36 -9.88 -8.80
N ALA A 33 -5.35 -9.03 -8.70
CA ALA A 33 -5.12 -7.88 -9.57
C ALA A 33 -4.71 -8.30 -10.99
N GLN A 34 -3.88 -9.34 -11.13
CA GLN A 34 -3.44 -9.85 -12.43
C GLN A 34 -4.60 -10.32 -13.31
N ALA A 35 -5.63 -10.92 -12.72
CA ALA A 35 -6.84 -11.31 -13.44
C ALA A 35 -7.60 -10.11 -14.05
N GLN A 36 -7.31 -8.88 -13.59
CA GLN A 36 -7.90 -7.63 -14.08
C GLN A 36 -6.88 -6.77 -14.86
N GLY A 37 -5.68 -7.29 -15.13
CA GLY A 37 -4.63 -6.57 -15.85
C GLY A 37 -3.95 -5.45 -15.07
N ALA A 38 -4.04 -5.47 -13.73
CA ALA A 38 -3.42 -4.48 -12.86
C ALA A 38 -2.14 -5.00 -12.18
N ASP A 39 -1.17 -4.12 -11.95
CA ASP A 39 0.06 -4.42 -11.22
C ASP A 39 -0.01 -3.95 -9.76
N VAL A 40 0.77 -4.59 -8.89
CA VAL A 40 0.80 -4.27 -7.46
C VAL A 40 2.24 -4.18 -6.98
N ALA A 41 2.56 -3.13 -6.22
CA ALA A 41 3.84 -2.97 -5.54
C ALA A 41 3.63 -2.61 -4.06
N LEU A 42 4.51 -3.10 -3.18
CA LEU A 42 4.59 -2.74 -1.78
C LEU A 42 5.74 -1.76 -1.56
N ALA A 43 5.50 -0.71 -0.78
CA ALA A 43 6.49 0.28 -0.38
C ALA A 43 6.43 0.58 1.12
N PHE A 44 7.52 1.13 1.63
CA PHE A 44 7.68 1.50 3.03
C PHE A 44 8.05 2.97 3.19
N LEU A 45 7.58 3.59 4.28
CA LEU A 45 7.89 4.97 4.63
C LEU A 45 9.33 5.13 5.12
N GLU A 46 9.78 4.25 6.02
CA GLU A 46 11.10 4.29 6.64
C GLU A 46 11.69 2.89 6.87
N PHE A 47 13.01 2.82 7.04
CA PHE A 47 13.80 1.64 7.45
C PHE A 47 13.81 0.45 6.50
N MET A 48 12.93 0.41 5.51
CA MET A 48 12.77 -0.68 4.56
C MET A 48 12.66 -0.15 3.14
N SER A 49 12.95 -1.04 2.20
CA SER A 49 12.85 -0.79 0.76
C SER A 49 11.87 -1.79 0.13
N PRO A 50 11.23 -1.42 -0.99
CA PRO A 50 11.39 -0.15 -1.70
C PRO A 50 10.65 1.01 -0.99
N THR A 51 11.14 2.23 -1.21
CA THR A 51 10.46 3.48 -0.81
C THR A 51 9.25 3.75 -1.70
N LEU A 52 8.39 4.70 -1.30
CA LEU A 52 7.23 5.10 -2.12
C LEU A 52 7.63 5.50 -3.54
N LEU A 53 8.71 6.28 -3.69
CA LEU A 53 9.20 6.76 -4.99
C LEU A 53 9.74 5.60 -5.84
N GLU A 54 10.51 4.69 -5.23
CA GLU A 54 11.07 3.53 -5.94
C GLU A 54 9.97 2.58 -6.44
N ALA A 55 8.97 2.27 -5.60
CA ALA A 55 7.83 1.45 -6.02
C ALA A 55 6.95 2.16 -7.04
N GLY A 56 6.77 3.48 -6.92
CA GLY A 56 6.08 4.30 -7.91
C GLY A 56 6.76 4.22 -9.28
N ALA A 57 8.08 4.39 -9.32
CA ALA A 57 8.88 4.26 -10.52
C ALA A 57 8.77 2.87 -11.16
N GLN A 58 8.72 1.81 -10.34
CA GLN A 58 8.51 0.44 -10.83
C GLN A 58 7.15 0.30 -11.54
N LEU A 59 6.06 0.76 -10.94
CA LEU A 59 4.72 0.70 -11.56
C LEU A 59 4.65 1.54 -12.83
N ALA A 60 5.27 2.73 -12.84
CA ALA A 60 5.35 3.58 -14.03
C ALA A 60 6.14 2.88 -15.17
N ALA A 61 7.27 2.25 -14.86
CA ALA A 61 8.07 1.49 -15.83
C ALA A 61 7.33 0.25 -16.38
N GLN A 62 6.41 -0.32 -15.58
CA GLN A 62 5.51 -1.40 -16.02
C GLN A 62 4.35 -0.92 -16.90
N GLY A 63 4.30 0.39 -17.21
CA GLY A 63 3.30 1.00 -18.07
C GLY A 63 2.00 1.38 -17.37
N CYS A 64 1.96 1.36 -16.03
CA CYS A 64 0.80 1.84 -15.29
C CYS A 64 0.61 3.35 -15.55
N THR A 65 -0.63 3.74 -15.83
CA THR A 65 -1.03 5.13 -16.14
C THR A 65 -2.03 5.67 -15.13
N GLN A 66 -2.63 4.80 -14.31
CA GLN A 66 -3.43 5.17 -13.15
C GLN A 66 -2.96 4.32 -11.97
N VAL A 67 -2.51 4.95 -10.88
CA VAL A 67 -2.04 4.22 -9.70
C VAL A 67 -2.76 4.71 -8.45
N THR A 68 -3.32 3.77 -7.69
CA THR A 68 -3.89 4.06 -6.38
C THR A 68 -2.89 3.69 -5.28
N VAL A 69 -2.47 4.67 -4.50
CA VAL A 69 -1.68 4.49 -3.28
C VAL A 69 -2.65 4.14 -2.15
N VAL A 70 -2.45 2.97 -1.54
CA VAL A 70 -3.28 2.41 -0.48
C VAL A 70 -2.50 2.36 0.83
N PRO A 71 -2.78 3.25 1.80
CA PRO A 71 -2.10 3.25 3.08
C PRO A 71 -2.53 2.05 3.95
N LEU A 72 -1.58 1.20 4.34
CA LEU A 72 -1.77 0.02 5.18
C LEU A 72 -1.62 0.36 6.68
N PHE A 73 -2.31 1.41 7.13
CA PHE A 73 -2.29 1.86 8.54
C PHE A 73 -3.64 1.64 9.22
N LEU A 74 -3.62 1.25 10.50
CA LEU A 74 -4.83 1.15 11.34
C LEU A 74 -5.43 2.51 11.70
N GLY A 75 -4.61 3.56 11.67
CA GLY A 75 -5.04 4.94 11.81
C GLY A 75 -4.01 5.86 11.19
N ALA A 76 -4.46 6.97 10.60
CA ALA A 76 -3.55 7.95 10.02
C ALA A 76 -2.95 8.83 11.12
N GLY A 77 -1.81 8.40 11.68
CA GLY A 77 -1.00 9.19 12.60
C GLY A 77 -0.45 10.48 11.95
N GLY A 78 -0.05 11.45 12.77
CA GLY A 78 0.36 12.78 12.29
C GLY A 78 1.52 12.77 11.27
N HIS A 79 2.48 11.85 11.41
CA HIS A 79 3.61 11.70 10.49
C HIS A 79 3.15 11.28 9.09
N VAL A 80 2.33 10.23 8.98
CA VAL A 80 1.79 9.75 7.69
C VAL A 80 0.97 10.84 6.99
N ARG A 81 0.13 11.58 7.74
CA ARG A 81 -0.68 12.68 7.17
C ARG A 81 0.16 13.84 6.62
N LYS A 82 1.37 14.04 7.17
CA LYS A 82 2.27 15.13 6.77
C LYS A 82 3.20 14.70 5.62
N ASP A 83 3.77 13.51 5.71
CA ASP A 83 4.83 13.06 4.81
C ASP A 83 4.26 12.52 3.49
N LEU A 84 3.11 11.85 3.53
CA LEU A 84 2.54 11.22 2.35
C LEU A 84 2.14 12.24 1.25
N PRO A 85 1.49 13.39 1.55
CA PRO A 85 1.22 14.39 0.53
C PRO A 85 2.48 14.91 -0.17
N ARG A 86 3.57 15.10 0.57
CA ARG A 86 4.85 15.55 0.01
C ARG A 86 5.44 14.50 -0.94
N LEU A 87 5.48 13.24 -0.49
CA LEU A 87 6.00 12.14 -1.30
C LEU A 87 5.14 11.90 -2.55
N MET A 88 3.82 12.07 -2.45
CA MET A 88 2.93 11.96 -3.60
C MET A 88 3.12 13.08 -4.62
N ALA A 89 3.36 14.31 -4.17
CA ALA A 89 3.67 15.43 -5.06
C ALA A 89 4.98 15.17 -5.81
N GLU A 90 6.03 14.73 -5.10
CA GLU A 90 7.32 14.37 -5.68
C GLU A 90 7.19 13.23 -6.70
N MET A 91 6.42 12.19 -6.38
CA MET A 91 6.13 11.08 -7.30
C MET A 91 5.38 11.56 -8.56
N ALA A 92 4.44 12.50 -8.42
CA ALA A 92 3.70 13.07 -9.54
C ALA A 92 4.59 13.94 -10.45
N GLU A 93 5.55 14.69 -9.87
CA GLU A 93 6.54 15.46 -10.63
C GLU A 93 7.50 14.55 -11.42
N GLN A 94 7.95 13.45 -10.83
CA GLN A 94 8.86 12.49 -11.47
C GLN A 94 8.18 11.65 -12.58
N HIS A 95 6.87 11.44 -12.47
CA HIS A 95 6.10 10.60 -13.38
C HIS A 95 4.78 11.28 -13.81
N PRO A 96 4.85 12.38 -14.60
CA PRO A 96 3.69 13.18 -14.97
C PRO A 96 2.71 12.44 -15.89
N GLN A 97 3.13 11.34 -16.52
CA GLN A 97 2.28 10.47 -17.33
C GLN A 97 1.37 9.55 -16.51
N VAL A 98 1.55 9.49 -15.19
CA VAL A 98 0.78 8.62 -14.30
C VAL A 98 -0.17 9.46 -13.45
N GLN A 99 -1.44 9.08 -13.42
CA GLN A 99 -2.41 9.65 -12.51
C GLN A 99 -2.31 8.95 -11.15
N TRP A 100 -1.79 9.66 -10.15
CA TRP A 100 -1.67 9.15 -8.78
C TRP A 100 -2.90 9.51 -7.95
N ARG A 101 -3.51 8.53 -7.29
CA ARG A 101 -4.65 8.71 -6.38
C ARG A 101 -4.31 8.17 -4.99
N LEU A 102 -4.64 8.92 -3.95
CA LEU A 102 -4.59 8.45 -2.58
C LEU A 102 -5.95 7.91 -2.17
N SER A 103 -6.01 6.69 -1.63
CA SER A 103 -7.22 6.18 -0.96
C SER A 103 -7.23 6.56 0.52
N ALA A 104 -8.37 6.31 1.19
CA ALA A 104 -8.38 6.23 2.65
C ALA A 104 -7.44 5.09 3.14
N ALA A 105 -6.97 5.19 4.38
CA ALA A 105 -6.21 4.10 4.99
C ALA A 105 -7.12 2.90 5.26
N VAL A 106 -6.57 1.69 5.22
CA VAL A 106 -7.33 0.45 5.47
C VAL A 106 -7.99 0.43 6.84
N GLY A 107 -7.38 1.07 7.85
CA GLY A 107 -7.92 1.24 9.20
C GLY A 107 -9.20 2.05 9.30
N GLU A 108 -9.53 2.83 8.27
CA GLU A 108 -10.75 3.65 8.22
C GLU A 108 -11.92 2.89 7.58
N THR A 109 -11.76 1.61 7.28
CA THR A 109 -12.77 0.78 6.61
C THR A 109 -13.49 -0.16 7.58
N ASP A 110 -14.80 -0.31 7.42
CA ASP A 110 -15.59 -1.28 8.17
C ASP A 110 -15.07 -2.71 7.97
N ILE A 111 -14.56 -3.01 6.77
CA ILE A 111 -13.98 -4.32 6.42
C ILE A 111 -12.85 -4.67 7.39
N LEU A 112 -11.90 -3.75 7.62
CA LEU A 112 -10.78 -4.04 8.51
C LEU A 112 -11.19 -4.05 9.97
N ILE A 113 -12.11 -3.18 10.37
CA ILE A 113 -12.65 -3.15 11.74
C ILE A 113 -13.29 -4.50 12.08
N GLN A 114 -14.12 -5.06 11.19
CA GLN A 114 -14.73 -6.37 11.39
C GLN A 114 -13.68 -7.48 11.40
N ALA A 115 -12.74 -7.49 10.45
CA ALA A 115 -11.70 -8.52 10.39
C ALA A 115 -10.81 -8.53 11.66
N LEU A 116 -10.48 -7.35 12.21
CA LEU A 116 -9.75 -7.25 13.47
C LEU A 116 -10.57 -7.78 14.65
N SER A 117 -11.87 -7.48 14.70
CA SER A 117 -12.78 -7.99 15.73
C SER A 117 -12.86 -9.52 15.69
N GLU A 118 -13.05 -10.10 14.50
CA GLU A 118 -13.11 -11.55 14.30
C GLU A 118 -11.80 -12.25 14.68
N ALA A 119 -10.67 -11.70 14.22
CA ALA A 119 -9.34 -12.23 14.54
C ALA A 119 -9.08 -12.19 16.06
N ALA A 120 -9.38 -11.06 16.71
CA ALA A 120 -9.21 -10.92 18.15
C ALA A 120 -10.08 -11.91 18.93
N TRP A 121 -11.35 -12.07 18.52
CA TRP A 121 -12.26 -13.03 19.14
C TRP A 121 -11.75 -14.47 19.03
N SER A 122 -11.31 -14.87 17.83
CA SER A 122 -10.80 -16.23 17.58
C SER A 122 -9.54 -16.55 18.36
N LEU A 123 -8.65 -15.57 18.56
CA LEU A 123 -7.42 -15.75 19.34
C LEU A 123 -7.69 -15.82 20.85
N ALA A 124 -8.69 -15.09 21.34
CA ALA A 124 -9.09 -15.13 22.74
C ALA A 124 -9.89 -16.39 23.11
N HIS A 125 -10.50 -17.05 22.12
CA HIS A 125 -11.28 -18.29 22.31
C HIS A 125 -10.77 -19.39 21.37
N PRO A 126 -9.55 -19.92 21.62
CA PRO A 126 -9.04 -21.05 20.86
C PRO A 126 -9.93 -22.28 21.10
N ALA A 127 -10.18 -23.04 20.04
CA ALA A 127 -10.94 -24.28 20.07
C ALA A 127 -10.29 -25.35 20.96
#